data_AF-A0A957A226-F1
#
_entry.id   AF-A0A957A226-F1
#
_cell.length_a   1.000
_cell.length_b   1.000
_cell.length_c   1.000
_cell.angle_alpha   90.00
_cell.angle_beta   90.00
_cell.angle_gamma   90.00
#
_symmetry.space_group_name_H-M   'P 1'
#
loop_
_entity.id
_entity.type
_entity.pdbx_description
1 polymer ?
#
loop_
_entity_poly.entity_id
_entity_poly.type
_entity_poly.pdbx_seq_one_letter_code
_entity_poly.pdbx_strand_id
1 'polypeptide(L)'
;MLREHGGAESPGSNVAVVALAGVTLTEVAVYLPEPSEVVDTRDSLAIVLYGGDHVAAEALIGRLREVLPAMRAGYSWSDGEATLEGLVHVARQALATGRQGSGFRTDFRDQAG
;
A
#
# COMPACT_ATOMS: atom_id res chain seq x y z
N MET A 1 -9.00 -10.96 -39.07
CA MET A 1 -9.40 -10.08 -37.96
C MET A 1 -9.90 -10.97 -36.84
N LEU A 2 -9.05 -11.27 -35.86
CA LEU A 2 -9.44 -11.96 -34.64
C LEU A 2 -9.12 -10.99 -33.50
N ARG A 3 -10.16 -10.36 -32.94
CA ARG A 3 -10.05 -9.63 -31.68
C ARG A 3 -10.07 -10.70 -30.60
N GLU A 4 -8.89 -11.10 -30.16
CA GLU A 4 -8.76 -11.98 -29.01
C GLU A 4 -9.30 -11.26 -27.79
N HIS A 5 -10.18 -11.99 -27.11
CA HIS A 5 -10.83 -11.68 -25.86
C HIS A 5 -9.94 -10.81 -24.95
N GLY A 6 -10.38 -9.57 -24.74
CA GLY A 6 -10.07 -8.88 -23.50
C GLY A 6 -10.56 -9.77 -22.38
N GLY A 7 -9.64 -10.53 -21.78
CA GLY A 7 -9.86 -11.10 -20.47
C GLY A 7 -10.26 -9.93 -19.60
N ALA A 8 -11.51 -9.91 -19.17
CA ALA A 8 -11.94 -9.03 -18.11
C ALA A 8 -11.02 -9.37 -16.93
N GLU A 9 -10.01 -8.53 -16.71
CA GLU A 9 -9.27 -8.48 -15.47
C GLU A 9 -10.35 -8.41 -14.41
N SER A 10 -10.56 -9.51 -13.68
CA SER A 10 -11.31 -9.42 -12.44
C SER A 10 -10.58 -8.36 -11.64
N PRO A 11 -11.22 -7.26 -11.21
CA PRO A 11 -10.57 -6.26 -10.38
C PRO A 11 -10.33 -6.89 -8.99
N GLY A 12 -9.39 -7.84 -8.92
CA GLY A 12 -8.68 -8.18 -7.70
C GLY A 12 -8.04 -6.88 -7.28
N SER A 13 -8.71 -6.18 -6.37
CA SER A 13 -8.52 -4.75 -6.19
C SER A 13 -7.10 -4.51 -5.73
N ASN A 14 -6.27 -3.89 -6.58
CA ASN A 14 -4.91 -3.53 -6.22
C ASN A 14 -4.96 -2.71 -4.92
N VAL A 15 -4.17 -3.10 -3.93
CA VAL A 15 -4.09 -2.36 -2.68
C VAL A 15 -2.62 -2.16 -2.35
N ALA A 16 -2.26 -0.92 -2.06
CA ALA A 16 -1.01 -0.57 -1.44
C ALA A 16 -1.24 -0.05 -0.01
N VAL A 17 -0.34 -0.38 0.89
CA VAL A 17 -0.38 0.11 2.28
C VAL A 17 0.93 0.80 2.60
N VAL A 18 0.83 2.02 3.12
CA VAL A 18 1.97 2.84 3.54
C VAL A 18 1.92 3.02 5.06
N ALA A 19 2.89 2.45 5.78
CA ALA A 19 3.06 2.65 7.20
C ALA A 19 4.02 3.83 7.46
N LEU A 20 3.61 4.76 8.31
CA LEU A 20 4.32 5.99 8.65
C LEU A 20 4.57 6.07 10.17
N ALA A 21 5.72 6.59 10.56
CA ALA A 21 6.02 6.96 11.94
C ALA A 21 6.65 8.35 12.03
N GLY A 22 6.51 8.97 13.20
CA GLY A 22 6.98 10.34 13.46
C GLY A 22 6.07 11.43 12.87
N VAL A 23 4.82 11.08 12.58
CA VAL A 23 3.79 11.97 12.02
C VAL A 23 2.44 11.67 12.67
N THR A 24 1.55 12.66 12.66
CA THR A 24 0.16 12.56 13.13
C THR A 24 -0.82 12.53 11.97
N LEU A 25 -2.03 12.02 12.21
CA LEU A 25 -3.08 11.98 11.20
C LEU A 25 -3.36 13.39 10.64
N THR A 26 -3.38 14.41 11.51
CA THR A 26 -3.60 15.80 11.12
C THR A 26 -2.55 16.31 10.13
N GLU A 27 -1.29 15.92 10.30
CA GLU A 27 -0.19 16.34 9.40
C GLU A 27 -0.31 15.69 8.02
N VAL A 28 -0.80 14.45 7.93
CA VAL A 28 -0.84 13.70 6.67
C VAL A 28 -2.18 13.82 5.93
N ALA A 29 -3.28 14.11 6.64
CA ALA A 29 -4.65 14.07 6.11
C ALA A 29 -4.86 14.90 4.85
N VAL A 30 -4.22 16.07 4.75
CA VAL A 30 -4.35 16.98 3.60
C VAL A 30 -3.62 16.52 2.34
N TYR A 31 -2.80 15.47 2.44
CA TYR A 31 -1.99 14.93 1.34
C TYR A 31 -2.48 13.56 0.86
N LEU A 32 -3.48 12.98 1.52
CA LEU A 32 -3.97 11.65 1.22
C LEU A 32 -4.73 11.65 -0.11
N PRO A 33 -4.41 10.73 -1.03
CA PRO A 33 -5.20 10.55 -2.25
C PRO A 33 -6.56 9.93 -1.91
N GLU A 34 -7.61 10.29 -2.65
CA GLU A 34 -8.89 9.58 -2.59
C GLU A 34 -8.98 8.57 -3.75
N PRO A 35 -9.50 7.34 -3.52
CA PRO A 35 -9.96 6.80 -2.24
C PRO A 35 -8.81 6.22 -1.37
N SER A 36 -8.74 6.62 -0.10
CA SER A 36 -7.84 6.02 0.89
C SER A 36 -8.49 5.84 2.26
N GLU A 37 -7.95 4.93 3.05
CA GLU A 37 -8.33 4.69 4.44
C GLU A 37 -7.10 4.82 5.35
N VAL A 38 -7.30 5.31 6.57
CA VAL A 38 -6.23 5.41 7.58
C VAL A 38 -6.54 4.48 8.74
N VAL A 39 -5.60 3.58 9.01
CA VAL A 39 -5.57 2.75 10.23
C VAL A 39 -4.55 3.36 11.19
N ASP A 40 -5.06 4.05 12.20
CA ASP A 40 -4.24 4.66 13.26
C ASP A 40 -3.93 3.65 14.37
N THR A 41 -2.66 3.63 14.81
CA THR A 41 -2.21 2.89 15.98
C THR A 41 -1.26 3.73 16.81
N ARG A 42 -1.06 3.37 18.08
CA ARG A 42 -0.25 4.13 19.04
C ARG A 42 1.12 4.59 18.52
N ASP A 43 1.76 3.80 17.67
CA ASP A 43 3.16 4.02 17.25
C ASP A 43 3.32 4.28 15.74
N SER A 44 2.25 4.15 14.95
CA SER A 44 2.31 4.32 13.49
C SER A 44 0.94 4.56 12.87
N LEU A 45 0.90 5.29 11.76
CA LEU A 45 -0.25 5.38 10.86
C LEU A 45 -0.06 4.39 9.71
N ALA A 46 -1.10 3.69 9.30
CA ALA A 46 -1.10 2.94 8.05
C ALA A 46 -2.15 3.53 7.09
N ILE A 47 -1.73 3.91 5.89
CA ILE A 47 -2.58 4.48 4.84
C ILE A 47 -2.81 3.40 3.80
N VAL A 48 -4.07 3.07 3.55
CA VAL A 48 -4.52 2.09 2.56
C VAL A 48 -4.90 2.84 1.29
N LEU A 49 -4.30 2.46 0.17
CA LEU A 49 -4.52 3.03 -1.16
C LEU A 49 -5.30 2.03 -2.00
N TYR A 50 -6.61 2.21 -2.11
CA TYR A 50 -7.47 1.35 -2.92
C TYR A 50 -7.26 1.62 -4.41
N GLY A 51 -7.05 0.57 -5.19
CA GLY A 51 -6.58 0.66 -6.58
C GLY A 51 -5.10 1.05 -6.70
N GLY A 52 -4.36 1.13 -5.59
CA GLY A 52 -2.96 1.56 -5.57
C GLY A 52 -1.97 0.41 -5.72
N ASP A 53 -0.79 0.73 -6.24
CA ASP A 53 0.36 -0.16 -6.38
C ASP A 53 1.60 0.41 -5.66
N HIS A 54 2.76 -0.21 -5.87
CA HIS A 54 4.03 0.30 -5.36
C HIS A 54 4.36 1.72 -5.83
N VAL A 55 3.98 2.11 -7.05
CA VAL A 55 4.23 3.47 -7.59
C VAL A 55 3.38 4.49 -6.83
N ALA A 56 2.13 4.17 -6.56
CA ALA A 56 1.25 5.01 -5.74
C ALA A 56 1.79 5.18 -4.31
N ALA A 57 2.29 4.10 -3.71
CA ALA A 57 2.91 4.15 -2.39
C ALA A 57 4.17 5.02 -2.37
N GLU A 58 5.08 4.84 -3.34
CA GLU A 58 6.32 5.62 -3.44
C GLU A 58 6.05 7.10 -3.72
N ALA A 59 5.06 7.40 -4.58
CA ALA A 59 4.65 8.77 -4.87
C ALA A 59 4.11 9.48 -3.61
N LEU A 60 3.29 8.79 -2.81
CA LEU A 60 2.79 9.33 -1.54
C LEU A 60 3.93 9.56 -0.55
N ILE A 61 4.84 8.59 -0.39
CA ILE A 61 6.00 8.71 0.50
C ILE A 61 6.90 9.87 0.07
N GLY A 62 7.16 10.02 -1.22
CA GLY A 62 7.96 11.11 -1.78
C GLY A 62 7.37 12.47 -1.42
N ARG A 63 6.08 12.67 -1.70
CA ARG A 63 5.36 13.91 -1.37
C ARG A 63 5.39 14.21 0.13
N LEU A 64 5.13 13.20 0.96
CA LEU A 64 5.14 13.39 2.41
C LEU A 64 6.53 13.73 2.95
N ARG A 65 7.61 13.17 2.37
CA ARG A 65 8.98 13.50 2.79
C ARG A 65 9.40 14.93 2.47
N GLU A 66 8.83 15.55 1.43
CA GLU A 66 9.09 16.95 1.11
C GLU A 66 8.60 17.90 2.21
N VAL A 67 7.51 17.54 2.87
CA VAL A 67 6.86 18.36 3.91
C VAL A 67 7.14 17.88 5.34
N LEU A 68 7.42 16.59 5.52
CA LEU A 68 7.66 15.93 6.81
C LEU A 68 8.99 15.16 6.78
N PRO A 69 10.16 15.84 6.74
CA PRO A 69 11.46 15.21 6.51
C PRO A 69 11.93 14.27 7.63
N ALA A 70 11.37 14.40 8.83
CA ALA A 70 11.65 13.52 9.97
C ALA A 70 10.83 12.22 9.95
N MET A 71 9.88 12.09 9.03
CA MET A 71 9.01 10.93 8.91
C MET A 71 9.78 9.69 8.46
N ARG A 72 9.46 8.55 9.06
CA ARG A 72 9.86 7.22 8.54
C ARG A 72 8.69 6.57 7.83
N ALA A 73 8.98 5.84 6.75
CA ALA A 73 7.97 5.14 5.98
C ALA A 73 8.42 3.72 5.62
N GLY A 74 7.46 2.80 5.56
CA GLY A 74 7.56 1.49 4.93
C GLY A 74 6.28 1.19 4.17
N TYR A 75 6.33 0.35 3.13
CA TYR A 75 5.14 0.05 2.34
C TYR A 75 5.09 -1.41 1.88
N SER A 76 3.88 -1.87 1.58
CA SER A 76 3.56 -3.15 0.97
C SER A 76 2.49 -2.94 -0.10
N TRP A 77 2.37 -3.87 -1.05
CA TRP A 77 1.29 -3.88 -2.02
C TRP A 77 0.96 -5.30 -2.46
N SER A 78 -0.24 -5.47 -3.00
CA SER A 78 -0.67 -6.70 -3.67
C SER A 78 -1.57 -6.39 -4.86
N ASP A 79 -1.35 -7.14 -5.94
CA ASP A 79 -2.15 -7.11 -7.16
C ASP A 79 -3.19 -8.26 -7.17
N GLY A 80 -3.55 -8.79 -5.98
CA GLY A 80 -4.38 -9.98 -5.84
C GLY A 80 -4.95 -10.19 -4.43
N GLU A 81 -5.30 -11.44 -4.10
CA GLU A 81 -5.84 -11.79 -2.77
C GLU A 81 -4.76 -11.72 -1.69
N ALA A 82 -4.64 -10.55 -1.05
CA ALA A 82 -3.94 -10.36 0.20
C ALA A 82 -4.92 -9.77 1.21
N THR A 83 -4.82 -10.18 2.48
CA THR A 83 -5.61 -9.56 3.54
C THR A 83 -5.05 -8.18 3.87
N LEU A 84 -5.94 -7.23 4.13
CA LEU A 84 -5.53 -5.87 4.51
C LEU A 84 -4.64 -5.89 5.77
N GLU A 85 -4.98 -6.74 6.74
CA GLU A 85 -4.19 -6.94 7.96
C GLU A 85 -2.77 -7.42 7.66
N GLY A 86 -2.61 -8.37 6.73
CA GLY A 86 -1.31 -8.87 6.29
C GLY A 86 -0.48 -7.79 5.62
N LEU A 87 -1.09 -6.99 4.75
CA LEU A 87 -0.41 -5.86 4.11
C LEU A 87 0.03 -4.79 5.12
N VAL A 88 -0.84 -4.43 6.07
CA VAL A 88 -0.51 -3.49 7.16
C VAL A 88 0.65 -4.03 8.00
N HIS A 89 0.65 -5.32 8.33
CA HIS A 89 1.73 -5.96 9.07
C HIS A 89 3.07 -5.85 8.33
N VAL A 90 3.10 -6.19 7.04
CA VAL A 90 4.31 -6.12 6.19
C VAL A 90 4.80 -4.69 6.08
N ALA A 91 3.91 -3.72 5.84
CA ALA A 91 4.29 -2.31 5.74
C ALA A 91 4.94 -1.81 7.05
N ARG A 92 4.45 -2.25 8.21
CA ARG A 92 5.05 -1.93 9.52
C ARG A 92 6.40 -2.61 9.75
N GLN A 93 6.57 -3.86 9.31
CA GLN A 93 7.87 -4.51 9.36
C GLN A 93 8.89 -3.79 8.46
N ALA A 94 8.49 -3.35 7.28
CA ALA A 94 9.31 -2.52 6.39
C ALA A 94 9.71 -1.21 7.08
N LEU A 95 8.76 -0.53 7.73
CA LEU A 95 9.00 0.68 8.52
C LEU A 95 10.02 0.44 9.66
N ALA A 96 9.89 -0.65 10.40
CA ALA A 96 10.75 -0.98 11.53
C ALA A 96 12.19 -1.30 11.10
N THR A 97 12.35 -2.06 10.01
CA THR A 97 13.65 -2.53 9.50
C THR A 97 14.36 -1.53 8.59
N GLY A 98 13.68 -0.47 8.15
CA GLY A 98 14.22 0.52 7.21
C GLY A 98 14.40 -0.03 5.78
N ARG A 99 13.93 -1.25 5.50
CA ARG A 99 13.86 -1.80 4.14
C ARG A 99 12.63 -1.22 3.45
N GLN A 100 12.83 -0.47 2.37
CA GLN A 100 11.73 0.01 1.55
C GLN A 100 11.24 -1.13 0.64
N GLY A 101 9.92 -1.33 0.59
CA GLY A 101 9.22 -2.22 -0.33
C GLY A 101 9.34 -3.71 -0.05
N SER A 102 8.22 -4.38 0.18
CA SER A 102 8.09 -5.83 0.01
C SER A 102 6.77 -6.10 -0.72
N GLY A 103 6.87 -6.56 -1.97
CA GLY A 103 5.73 -6.90 -2.80
C GLY A 103 5.33 -8.35 -2.61
N PHE A 104 4.05 -8.60 -2.34
CA PHE A 104 3.49 -9.95 -2.35
C PHE A 104 2.76 -10.15 -3.67
N ARG A 105 3.40 -10.88 -4.59
CA ARG A 105 2.73 -11.43 -5.77
C ARG A 105 2.13 -12.77 -5.37
N THR A 106 0.88 -12.78 -4.93
CA THR A 106 0.15 -14.03 -4.68
C THR A 106 -0.38 -14.53 -6.02
N ASP A 107 0.42 -15.26 -6.79
CA ASP A 107 -0.10 -16.13 -7.84
C ASP A 107 -0.83 -17.32 -7.16
N PHE A 108 -1.96 -17.09 -6.50
CA PHE A 108 -2.90 -18.16 -6.15
C PHE A 108 -3.73 -18.50 -7.40
N ARG A 109 -3.06 -19.03 -8.42
CA ARG A 109 -3.74 -19.91 -9.38
C ARG A 109 -3.83 -21.27 -8.71
N ASP A 110 -5.02 -21.54 -8.20
CA ASP A 110 -5.66 -22.85 -8.21
C ASP A 110 -4.71 -24.07 -8.21
N GLN A 111 -4.40 -24.57 -7.01
CA GLN A 111 -4.06 -25.98 -6.82
C GLN A 111 -5.28 -26.71 -6.20
N ALA A 112 -6.46 -26.51 -6.78
CA ALA A 112 -7.67 -27.24 -6.43
C ALA A 112 -8.59 -27.43 -7.65
N GLY A 113 -8.11 -28.14 -8.67
CA GLY A 113 -8.88 -28.56 -9.84
C GLY A 113 -8.09 -29.34 -10.87
#